data_AF-A0A422NCC4-F1
#
_entry.id   AF-A0A422NCC4-F1
#
_cell.length_a   1.000
_cell.length_b   1.000
_cell.length_c   1.000
_cell.angle_alpha   90.00
_cell.angle_beta   90.00
_cell.angle_gamma   90.00
#
_symmetry.space_group_name_H-M   'P 1'
#
loop_
_entity.id
_entity.type
_entity.pdbx_description
1 polymer ?
#
loop_
_entity_poly.entity_id
_entity_poly.type
_entity_poly.pdbx_seq_one_letter_code
_entity_poly.pdbx_strand_id
1 'polypeptide(L)'
;MTSASACPLCKRHFGILRWRHECDHCKKTVCDDCAPKLHDSRQCTACAAKAKQLRQTQKLQQIPNPVSVGDERATRMRAAEERMKAAMQRGRPQTRDVQHPVLSVETPIREMPQQQQMCDTGTSSSTHADVPTRANPEENPVLAAALRRREQEQLGGNTNRGNSSEKMRLLSAIVAVLHQWGEDEPFGLRSMDETKLQSYLCYLKSKDKSSAVL
;
A
#
# COMPACT_ATOMS: atom_id res chain seq x y z
N MET A 1 6.78 20.59 -49.84
CA MET A 1 5.82 20.15 -48.80
C MET A 1 4.58 19.63 -49.50
N THR A 2 4.44 18.31 -49.65
CA THR A 2 3.27 17.71 -50.30
C THR A 2 2.08 17.77 -49.34
N SER A 3 1.13 18.67 -49.62
CA SER A 3 -0.09 18.82 -48.85
C SER A 3 -0.94 17.57 -49.03
N ALA A 4 -0.84 16.60 -48.11
CA ALA A 4 -1.67 15.41 -48.16
C ALA A 4 -3.16 15.81 -48.19
N SER A 5 -3.90 15.33 -49.19
CA SER A 5 -5.34 15.64 -49.35
C SER A 5 -6.22 14.87 -48.36
N ALA A 6 -5.66 13.86 -47.69
CA ALA A 6 -6.34 13.01 -46.73
C ALA A 6 -5.51 12.79 -45.47
N CYS A 7 -6.18 12.52 -44.36
CA CYS A 7 -5.54 12.17 -43.10
C CYS A 7 -4.89 10.78 -43.22
N PRO A 8 -3.62 10.61 -42.81
CA PRO A 8 -2.91 9.32 -42.91
C PRO A 8 -3.43 8.25 -41.93
N LEU A 9 -4.25 8.63 -40.94
CA LEU A 9 -4.76 7.72 -39.92
C LEU A 9 -6.16 7.22 -40.28
N CYS A 10 -7.11 8.13 -40.52
CA CYS A 10 -8.49 7.76 -40.85
C CYS A 10 -8.79 7.72 -42.35
N LYS A 11 -7.82 8.08 -43.21
CA LYS A 11 -7.95 8.14 -44.68
C LYS A 11 -9.04 9.09 -45.20
N ARG A 12 -9.65 9.89 -44.33
CA ARG A 12 -10.69 10.87 -44.71
C ARG A 12 -10.04 12.11 -45.31
N HIS A 13 -10.69 12.69 -46.32
CA HIS A 13 -10.25 13.94 -46.93
C HIS A 13 -10.39 15.13 -45.97
N PHE A 14 -9.45 16.06 -46.09
CA PHE A 14 -9.57 17.35 -45.43
C PHE A 14 -10.57 18.23 -46.19
N GLY A 15 -11.42 18.92 -45.45
CA GLY A 15 -12.45 19.79 -46.00
C GLY A 15 -12.85 20.86 -44.99
N ILE A 16 -13.93 21.58 -45.26
CA ILE A 16 -14.38 22.72 -44.46
C ILE A 16 -14.65 22.34 -42.99
N LEU A 17 -15.16 21.12 -42.76
CA LEU A 17 -15.47 20.61 -41.41
C LEU A 17 -14.29 19.88 -40.75
N ARG A 18 -13.19 19.62 -41.46
CA ARG A 18 -12.06 18.83 -40.97
C ARG A 18 -10.78 19.63 -41.09
N TRP A 19 -10.47 20.35 -40.02
CA TRP A 19 -9.24 21.12 -39.89
C TRP A 19 -8.00 20.23 -39.91
N ARG A 20 -6.95 20.78 -40.51
CA ARG A 20 -5.63 20.17 -40.61
C ARG A 20 -4.82 20.60 -39.40
N HIS A 21 -4.23 19.64 -38.72
CA HIS A 21 -3.33 19.88 -37.60
C HIS A 21 -2.04 19.10 -37.75
N GLU A 22 -0.94 19.69 -37.30
CA GLU A 22 0.35 19.02 -37.28
C GLU A 22 0.54 18.31 -35.93
N CYS A 23 1.00 17.07 -35.98
CA CYS A 23 1.40 16.34 -34.79
C CYS A 23 2.77 16.81 -34.31
N ASP A 24 2.88 17.22 -33.04
CA ASP A 24 4.13 17.72 -32.47
C ASP A 24 5.28 16.69 -32.51
N HIS A 25 4.95 15.40 -32.45
CA HIS A 25 5.92 14.31 -32.37
C HIS A 25 6.39 13.78 -33.73
N CYS A 26 5.47 13.53 -34.66
CA CYS A 26 5.81 12.95 -35.97
C CYS A 26 5.74 13.94 -37.14
N LYS A 27 5.37 15.19 -36.88
CA LYS A 27 5.25 16.29 -37.86
C LYS A 27 4.35 15.97 -39.06
N LYS A 28 3.43 15.00 -38.88
CA LYS A 28 2.43 14.62 -39.89
C LYS A 28 1.18 15.46 -39.74
N THR A 29 0.61 15.87 -40.87
CA THR A 29 -0.70 16.52 -40.92
C THR A 29 -1.81 15.48 -40.73
N VAL A 30 -2.66 15.69 -39.74
CA VAL A 30 -3.75 14.81 -39.33
C VAL A 30 -5.01 15.64 -39.05
N CYS A 31 -6.19 15.01 -39.05
CA CYS A 31 -7.43 15.71 -38.75
C CYS A 31 -7.62 15.88 -37.23
N ASP A 32 -8.55 16.76 -36.86
CA ASP A 32 -8.86 17.05 -35.45
C ASP A 32 -9.19 15.78 -34.63
N ASP A 33 -10.07 14.92 -35.15
CA ASP A 33 -10.41 13.61 -34.53
C ASP A 33 -9.19 12.72 -34.26
N CYS A 34 -8.14 12.84 -35.08
CA CYS A 34 -6.96 11.97 -35.05
C CYS A 34 -5.80 12.58 -34.26
N ALA A 35 -5.90 13.84 -33.83
CA ALA A 35 -4.92 14.49 -32.97
C ALA A 35 -5.62 15.42 -31.97
N PRO A 36 -6.32 14.87 -30.97
CA PRO A 36 -6.95 15.68 -29.93
C PRO A 36 -5.90 16.50 -29.18
N LYS A 37 -6.25 17.72 -28.76
CA LYS A 37 -5.39 18.57 -27.94
C LYS A 37 -5.37 18.01 -26.51
N LEU A 38 -4.22 17.48 -26.07
CA LEU A 38 -4.03 16.93 -24.72
C LEU A 38 -2.89 17.69 -24.04
N HIS A 39 -3.23 18.39 -22.95
CA HIS A 39 -2.26 19.14 -22.13
C HIS A 39 -1.32 20.03 -22.97
N ASP A 40 -1.93 20.92 -23.78
CA ASP A 40 -1.25 21.91 -24.62
C ASP A 40 -0.35 21.39 -25.74
N SER A 41 -0.17 20.08 -25.85
CA SER A 41 0.47 19.44 -27.00
C SER A 41 -0.56 18.74 -27.88
N ARG A 42 -0.37 18.82 -29.20
CA ARG A 42 -1.23 18.14 -30.16
C ARG A 42 -0.51 16.93 -30.73
N GLN A 43 -0.94 15.75 -30.29
CA GLN A 43 -0.32 14.49 -30.66
C GLN A 43 -1.31 13.62 -31.39
N CYS A 44 -0.87 13.00 -32.48
CA CYS A 44 -1.71 12.06 -33.19
C CYS A 44 -1.92 10.78 -32.36
N THR A 45 -3.06 10.12 -32.55
CA THR A 45 -3.43 8.91 -31.81
C THR A 45 -2.36 7.82 -31.86
N ALA A 46 -1.66 7.67 -32.99
CA ALA A 46 -0.56 6.73 -33.14
C ALA A 46 0.64 7.07 -32.23
N CYS A 47 1.00 8.36 -32.12
CA CYS A 47 2.06 8.81 -31.21
C CYS A 47 1.63 8.65 -29.74
N ALA A 48 0.39 9.00 -29.42
CA ALA A 48 -0.17 8.83 -28.08
C ALA A 48 -0.18 7.34 -27.65
N ALA A 49 -0.53 6.43 -28.55
CA ALA A 49 -0.51 4.99 -28.29
C ALA A 49 0.91 4.47 -28.02
N LYS A 50 1.90 4.90 -28.82
CA LYS A 50 3.31 4.55 -28.59
C LYS A 50 3.82 5.07 -27.24
N ALA A 51 3.48 6.31 -26.88
CA ALA A 51 3.86 6.87 -25.58
C ALA A 51 3.25 6.08 -24.41
N LYS A 52 1.99 5.63 -24.53
CA LYS A 52 1.35 4.75 -23.54
C LYS A 52 2.03 3.39 -23.43
N GLN A 53 2.36 2.76 -24.56
CA GLN A 53 3.09 1.48 -24.56
C GLN A 53 4.45 1.62 -23.88
N LEU A 54 5.25 2.64 -24.22
CA LEU A 54 6.54 2.86 -23.58
C LEU A 54 6.44 3.02 -22.06
N ARG A 55 5.41 3.76 -21.58
CA ARG A 55 5.15 3.89 -20.14
C ARG A 55 4.74 2.56 -19.50
N GLN A 56 3.95 1.74 -20.19
CA GLN A 56 3.59 0.40 -19.70
C GLN A 56 4.80 -0.53 -19.64
N THR A 57 5.65 -0.54 -20.68
CA THR A 57 6.86 -1.36 -20.71
C THR A 57 7.86 -0.91 -19.64
N GLN A 58 8.03 0.40 -19.43
CA GLN A 58 8.86 0.92 -18.33
C GLN A 58 8.30 0.54 -16.96
N LYS A 59 6.97 0.56 -16.79
CA LYS A 59 6.33 0.11 -15.55
C LYS A 59 6.53 -1.39 -15.30
N LEU A 60 6.55 -2.21 -16.34
CA LEU A 60 6.89 -3.64 -16.22
C LEU A 60 8.38 -3.88 -15.93
N GLN A 61 9.28 -3.09 -16.53
CA GLN A 61 10.73 -3.19 -16.27
C GLN A 61 11.13 -2.67 -14.88
N GLN A 62 10.29 -1.86 -14.23
CA GLN A 62 10.48 -1.43 -12.84
C GLN A 62 9.94 -2.42 -11.81
N ILE A 63 9.44 -3.59 -12.21
CA ILE A 63 9.21 -4.70 -11.28
C ILE A 63 10.58 -5.33 -11.03
N PRO A 64 11.17 -5.20 -9.82
CA PRO A 64 12.42 -5.89 -9.50
C PRO A 64 12.16 -7.39 -9.66
N ASN A 65 13.13 -8.10 -10.25
CA ASN A 65 13.14 -9.55 -10.46
C ASN A 65 12.22 -10.32 -9.49
N PRO A 66 11.30 -11.19 -9.98
CA PRO A 66 10.65 -12.14 -9.10
C PRO A 66 11.72 -13.11 -8.63
N VAL A 67 12.33 -12.83 -7.48
CA VAL A 67 12.99 -13.86 -6.69
C VAL A 67 11.96 -14.96 -6.54
N SER A 68 12.32 -16.16 -7.00
CA SER A 68 11.45 -17.34 -7.02
C SER A 68 10.70 -17.43 -5.69
N VAL A 69 9.37 -17.36 -5.74
CA VAL A 69 8.49 -17.37 -4.55
C VAL A 69 8.76 -18.58 -3.64
N GLY A 70 9.38 -19.64 -4.19
CA GLY A 70 9.89 -20.78 -3.44
C GLY A 70 11.04 -20.45 -2.48
N ASP A 71 12.00 -19.63 -2.89
CA ASP A 71 13.19 -19.30 -2.09
C ASP A 71 12.87 -18.34 -0.94
N GLU A 72 11.93 -17.40 -1.15
CA GLU A 72 11.48 -16.49 -0.10
C GLU A 72 10.73 -17.24 1.01
N ARG A 73 9.88 -18.20 0.65
CA ARG A 73 9.15 -19.03 1.62
C ARG A 73 10.11 -19.92 2.41
N ALA A 74 11.09 -20.53 1.75
CA ALA A 74 12.12 -21.35 2.39
C ALA A 74 13.02 -20.54 3.33
N THR A 75 13.36 -19.31 2.95
CA THR A 75 14.16 -18.41 3.78
C THR A 75 13.39 -17.96 5.02
N ARG A 76 12.09 -17.63 4.87
CA ARG A 76 11.22 -17.29 6.00
C ARG A 76 11.04 -18.48 6.96
N MET A 77 10.94 -19.70 6.43
CA MET A 77 10.82 -20.91 7.25
C MET A 77 12.08 -21.18 8.08
N ARG A 78 13.28 -21.08 7.49
CA ARG A 78 14.56 -21.21 8.22
C ARG A 78 14.72 -20.14 9.29
N ALA A 79 14.39 -18.88 8.98
CA ALA A 79 14.46 -17.80 9.96
C ALA A 79 13.48 -17.97 11.13
N ALA A 80 12.32 -18.62 10.90
CA ALA A 80 11.36 -18.94 11.96
C ALA A 80 11.85 -20.10 12.85
N GLU A 81 12.41 -21.15 12.24
CA GLU A 81 12.98 -22.29 12.96
C GLU A 81 14.15 -21.87 13.85
N GLU A 82 15.04 -21.00 13.36
CA GLU A 82 16.18 -20.50 14.12
C GLU A 82 15.74 -19.69 15.36
N ARG A 83 14.68 -18.87 15.23
CA ARG A 83 14.08 -18.16 16.37
C ARG A 83 13.49 -19.11 17.40
N MET A 84 12.83 -20.17 16.95
CA MET A 84 12.27 -21.20 17.85
C MET A 84 13.37 -21.92 18.62
N LYS A 85 14.46 -22.29 17.93
CA LYS A 85 15.62 -22.93 18.54
C LYS A 85 16.34 -22.04 19.56
N ALA A 86 16.48 -20.75 19.25
CA ALA A 86 17.05 -19.76 20.16
C ALA A 86 16.18 -19.57 21.43
N ALA A 87 14.85 -19.65 21.29
CA ALA A 87 13.93 -19.56 22.42
C ALA A 87 14.05 -20.77 23.37
N MET A 88 14.19 -21.99 22.83
CA MET A 88 14.35 -23.20 23.65
C MET A 88 15.63 -23.18 24.48
N GLN A 89 16.71 -22.58 23.98
CA GLN A 89 17.97 -22.48 24.73
C GLN A 89 17.91 -21.47 25.89
N ARG A 90 17.06 -20.45 25.80
CA ARG A 90 16.89 -19.44 26.86
C ARG A 90 15.99 -19.90 28.01
N GLY A 91 15.31 -21.05 27.86
CA GLY A 91 14.37 -21.57 28.84
C GLY A 91 14.91 -22.65 29.77
N ARG A 92 16.22 -22.98 29.73
CA ARG A 92 16.75 -24.00 30.66
C ARG A 92 16.82 -23.40 32.06
N PRO A 93 16.01 -23.84 33.04
CA PRO A 93 16.14 -23.38 34.41
C PRO A 93 17.53 -23.80 34.88
N GLN A 94 18.35 -22.85 35.33
CA GLN A 94 19.48 -23.21 36.18
C GLN A 94 18.88 -23.88 37.41
N THR A 95 19.01 -25.20 37.52
CA THR A 95 18.88 -25.88 38.79
C THR A 95 19.94 -25.28 39.69
N ARG A 96 19.46 -24.45 40.63
CA ARG A 96 20.28 -23.82 41.66
C ARG A 96 20.65 -24.94 42.63
N ASP A 97 21.72 -25.65 42.32
CA ASP A 97 22.31 -26.63 43.21
C ASP A 97 22.84 -25.90 44.44
N VAL A 98 22.21 -26.19 45.57
CA VAL A 98 22.62 -25.73 46.89
C VAL A 98 23.53 -26.81 47.46
N GLN A 99 24.85 -26.56 47.48
CA GLN A 99 25.75 -26.91 48.60
C GLN A 99 27.21 -26.45 48.37
N HIS A 100 27.59 -25.41 49.13
CA HIS A 100 28.83 -25.19 49.92
C HIS A 100 30.27 -25.30 49.32
N PRO A 101 31.25 -24.62 49.94
CA PRO A 101 32.31 -23.88 49.25
C PRO A 101 33.68 -24.57 49.28
N VAL A 102 34.49 -24.36 48.24
CA VAL A 102 35.95 -24.50 48.33
C VAL A 102 36.63 -23.42 47.50
N LEU A 103 37.59 -22.77 48.16
CA LEU A 103 38.48 -21.71 47.71
C LEU A 103 39.33 -22.08 46.49
N SER A 104 39.65 -21.05 45.70
CA SER A 104 40.92 -20.77 44.99
C SER A 104 40.65 -20.34 43.54
N VAL A 105 41.36 -19.44 42.86
CA VAL A 105 42.45 -18.48 43.12
C VAL A 105 42.56 -17.67 41.79
N GLU A 106 43.04 -16.42 41.87
CA GLU A 106 43.64 -15.58 40.80
C GLU A 106 42.80 -14.96 39.66
N THR A 107 42.62 -13.65 39.83
CA THR A 107 42.68 -12.52 38.86
C THR A 107 43.66 -12.67 37.68
N PRO A 108 43.47 -12.00 36.51
CA PRO A 108 43.64 -10.55 36.43
C PRO A 108 42.71 -9.74 35.50
N ILE A 109 42.33 -8.58 36.05
CA ILE A 109 42.46 -7.22 35.49
C ILE A 109 42.16 -7.09 33.99
N ARG A 110 41.00 -6.51 33.69
CA ARG A 110 40.83 -5.73 32.47
C ARG A 110 40.30 -4.35 32.84
N GLU A 111 41.20 -3.38 32.77
CA GLU A 111 40.94 -1.95 32.84
C GLU A 111 39.88 -1.55 31.80
N MET A 112 38.91 -0.75 32.20
CA MET A 112 38.25 0.19 31.30
C MET A 112 37.96 1.49 32.03
N PRO A 113 38.03 2.64 31.33
CA PRO A 113 38.34 3.92 31.93
C PRO A 113 37.14 4.62 32.55
N GLN A 114 37.46 5.41 33.57
CA GLN A 114 36.61 6.37 34.25
C GLN A 114 35.94 7.35 33.29
N GLN A 115 34.64 7.57 33.47
CA GLN A 115 34.07 8.90 33.30
C GLN A 115 33.11 9.20 34.45
N GLN A 116 33.38 10.34 35.06
CA GLN A 116 32.85 10.91 36.30
C GLN A 116 31.35 11.27 36.26
N GLN A 117 30.86 11.60 37.47
CA GLN A 117 29.65 12.35 37.87
C GLN A 117 28.43 11.50 38.24
N MET A 118 27.80 11.63 39.41
CA MET A 118 28.02 12.48 40.59
C MET A 118 27.46 11.75 41.83
N CYS A 119 27.99 12.14 42.97
CA CYS A 119 27.55 11.84 44.32
C CYS A 119 26.10 12.33 44.54
N ASP A 120 25.27 11.57 45.25
CA ASP A 120 24.91 11.96 46.61
C ASP A 120 24.16 10.86 47.35
N THR A 121 24.58 10.73 48.60
CA THR A 121 24.19 9.75 49.60
C THR A 121 22.82 10.13 50.17
N GLY A 122 21.87 9.18 50.15
CA GLY A 122 20.56 9.32 50.79
C GLY A 122 20.12 8.02 51.42
N THR A 123 20.53 7.82 52.67
CA THR A 123 20.12 6.75 53.58
C THR A 123 18.60 6.77 53.78
N SER A 124 17.91 5.64 53.60
CA SER A 124 16.85 5.16 54.53
C SER A 124 16.32 3.80 54.10
N SER A 125 16.61 2.81 54.94
CA SER A 125 15.90 1.54 55.02
C SER A 125 14.47 1.77 55.50
N SER A 126 13.47 1.20 54.84
CA SER A 126 12.22 0.81 55.53
C SER A 126 11.45 -0.22 54.71
N THR A 127 11.29 -1.38 55.34
CA THR A 127 10.32 -2.43 55.05
C THR A 127 8.90 -1.89 55.11
N HIS A 128 8.05 -2.11 54.10
CA HIS A 128 6.62 -2.44 54.31
C HIS A 128 5.97 -2.91 53.00
N ALA A 129 5.18 -3.97 53.13
CA ALA A 129 4.40 -4.61 52.08
C ALA A 129 3.11 -3.85 51.74
N ASP A 130 2.62 -4.13 50.53
CA ASP A 130 1.22 -4.10 50.05
C ASP A 130 0.41 -2.79 50.11
N VAL A 131 0.34 -2.08 48.97
CA VAL A 131 -0.90 -1.53 48.37
C VAL A 131 -0.69 -1.38 46.86
N PRO A 132 -1.59 -1.85 45.96
CA PRO A 132 -1.46 -1.61 44.52
C PRO A 132 -1.91 -0.19 44.18
N THR A 133 -0.98 0.75 44.28
CA THR A 133 -1.17 2.14 43.81
C THR A 133 -1.31 2.13 42.29
N ARG A 134 -2.38 2.76 41.80
CA ARG A 134 -2.64 3.06 40.38
C ARG A 134 -1.33 3.45 39.69
N ALA A 135 -0.88 2.61 38.76
CA ALA A 135 0.32 2.84 37.98
C ALA A 135 0.22 4.19 37.26
N ASN A 136 1.10 5.11 37.67
CA ASN A 136 1.26 6.41 37.06
C ASN A 136 1.83 6.19 35.64
N PRO A 137 1.24 6.76 34.57
CA PRO A 137 1.69 6.51 33.20
C PRO A 137 3.14 6.99 32.92
N GLU A 138 3.81 7.67 33.86
CA GLU A 138 5.23 8.03 33.77
C GLU A 138 6.20 6.91 34.16
N GLU A 139 5.79 5.91 34.95
CA GLU A 139 6.72 4.89 35.49
C GLU A 139 6.96 3.70 34.53
N ASN A 140 6.17 3.59 33.47
CA ASN A 140 6.31 2.49 32.51
C ASN A 140 6.19 2.98 31.06
N PRO A 141 7.32 3.30 30.40
CA PRO A 141 7.32 3.81 29.02
C PRO A 141 6.73 2.80 28.03
N VAL A 142 6.80 1.50 28.33
CA VAL A 142 6.21 0.44 27.51
C VAL A 142 4.69 0.46 27.62
N LEU A 143 4.15 0.61 28.83
CA LEU A 143 2.70 0.75 29.04
C LEU A 143 2.17 2.03 28.40
N ALA A 144 2.86 3.16 28.56
CA ALA A 144 2.49 4.42 27.91
C ALA A 144 2.55 4.32 26.38
N ALA A 145 3.56 3.65 25.83
CA ALA A 145 3.64 3.36 24.40
C ALA A 145 2.51 2.42 23.93
N ALA A 146 2.15 1.41 24.71
CA ALA A 146 1.06 0.48 24.41
C ALA A 146 -0.30 1.19 24.42
N LEU A 147 -0.54 2.06 25.42
CA LEU A 147 -1.76 2.88 25.49
C LEU A 147 -1.85 3.86 24.32
N ARG A 148 -0.75 4.55 23.96
CA ARG A 148 -0.70 5.42 22.78
C ARG A 148 -0.95 4.67 21.48
N ARG A 149 -0.43 3.45 21.31
CA ARG A 149 -0.74 2.60 20.15
C ARG A 149 -2.21 2.22 20.11
N ARG A 150 -2.78 1.81 21.25
CA ARG A 150 -4.21 1.46 21.35
C ARG A 150 -5.12 2.66 21.07
N GLU A 151 -4.72 3.85 21.48
CA GLU A 151 -5.45 5.09 21.21
C GLU A 151 -5.32 5.51 19.74
N GLN A 152 -4.14 5.37 19.14
CA GLN A 152 -3.94 5.54 17.70
C GLN A 152 -4.70 4.48 16.87
N GLU A 153 -4.86 3.26 17.36
CA GLU A 153 -5.69 2.24 16.72
C GLU A 153 -7.18 2.55 16.85
N GLN A 154 -7.62 3.18 17.94
CA GLN A 154 -9.01 3.62 18.10
C GLN A 154 -9.36 4.88 17.30
N LEU A 155 -8.45 5.86 17.23
CA LEU A 155 -8.65 7.09 16.44
C LEU A 155 -8.26 6.91 14.95
N GLY A 156 -7.23 6.13 14.66
CA GLY A 156 -6.70 5.85 13.32
C GLY A 156 -7.27 4.59 12.66
N GLY A 157 -8.02 3.76 13.40
CA GLY A 157 -8.66 2.55 12.89
C GLY A 157 -9.94 2.77 12.08
N ASN A 158 -10.31 4.02 11.78
CA ASN A 158 -11.56 4.35 11.08
C ASN A 158 -11.41 4.73 9.61
N THR A 159 -10.25 4.51 8.99
CA THR A 159 -10.16 4.51 7.51
C THR A 159 -10.73 3.23 6.89
N ASN A 160 -11.04 2.21 7.71
CA ASN A 160 -11.73 0.98 7.31
C ASN A 160 -13.19 0.93 7.77
N ARG A 161 -13.94 2.01 7.54
CA ARG A 161 -15.42 1.96 7.48
C ARG A 161 -15.85 1.27 6.18
N GLY A 162 -15.41 0.03 6.01
CA GLY A 162 -15.68 -0.81 4.85
C GLY A 162 -17.18 -1.11 4.79
N ASN A 163 -17.88 -0.39 3.90
CA ASN A 163 -19.34 -0.33 3.73
C ASN A 163 -20.00 0.81 4.53
N SER A 164 -19.73 2.04 4.10
CA SER A 164 -20.74 3.09 4.23
C SER A 164 -22.09 2.57 3.69
N SER A 165 -23.19 2.94 4.36
CA SER A 165 -24.55 2.54 3.96
C SER A 165 -24.86 2.95 2.52
N GLU A 166 -24.21 4.01 2.04
CA GLU A 166 -24.28 4.44 0.66
C GLU A 166 -23.58 3.48 -0.30
N LYS A 167 -22.35 3.04 -0.01
CA LYS A 167 -21.68 1.99 -0.77
C LYS A 167 -22.53 0.73 -0.93
N MET A 168 -23.18 0.27 0.15
CA MET A 168 -24.02 -0.92 0.11
C MET A 168 -25.27 -0.73 -0.76
N ARG A 169 -25.91 0.44 -0.68
CA ARG A 169 -27.05 0.83 -1.52
C ARG A 169 -26.65 0.89 -3.00
N LEU A 170 -25.48 1.45 -3.33
CA LEU A 170 -24.96 1.51 -4.69
C LEU A 170 -24.67 0.11 -5.24
N LEU A 171 -23.99 -0.74 -4.47
CA LEU A 171 -23.72 -2.12 -4.87
C LEU A 171 -25.02 -2.90 -5.14
N SER A 172 -26.01 -2.77 -4.25
CA SER A 172 -27.31 -3.44 -4.41
C SER A 172 -28.03 -2.96 -5.68
N ALA A 173 -28.01 -1.65 -5.95
CA ALA A 173 -28.60 -1.09 -7.16
C ALA A 173 -27.90 -1.57 -8.44
N ILE A 174 -26.56 -1.65 -8.43
CA ILE A 174 -25.77 -2.14 -9.56
C ILE A 174 -26.07 -3.62 -9.83
N VAL A 175 -26.06 -4.45 -8.79
CA VAL A 175 -26.34 -5.90 -8.92
C VAL A 175 -27.76 -6.14 -9.44
N ALA A 176 -28.75 -5.35 -9.00
CA ALA A 176 -30.12 -5.45 -9.50
C ALA A 176 -30.21 -5.18 -11.02
N VAL A 177 -29.50 -4.16 -11.50
CA VAL A 177 -29.46 -3.84 -12.95
C VAL A 177 -28.74 -4.93 -13.74
N LEU A 178 -27.59 -5.42 -13.25
CA LEU A 178 -26.85 -6.50 -13.91
C LEU A 178 -27.66 -7.80 -14.00
N HIS A 179 -28.37 -8.15 -12.92
CA HIS A 179 -29.24 -9.32 -12.89
C HIS A 179 -30.42 -9.19 -13.87
N GLN A 180 -30.95 -7.97 -14.06
CA GLN A 180 -31.99 -7.71 -15.06
C GLN A 180 -31.49 -7.95 -16.49
N TRP A 181 -30.20 -7.74 -16.75
CA TRP A 181 -29.59 -7.98 -18.05
C TRP A 181 -29.00 -9.39 -18.23
N GLY A 182 -28.99 -10.21 -17.18
CA GLY A 182 -28.33 -11.52 -17.20
C GLY A 182 -26.81 -11.43 -17.26
N GLU A 183 -26.22 -10.32 -16.84
CA GLU A 183 -24.75 -10.13 -16.76
C GLU A 183 -24.25 -10.47 -15.34
N ASP A 184 -23.06 -11.07 -15.24
CA ASP A 184 -22.44 -11.43 -13.96
C ASP A 184 -21.83 -10.22 -13.22
N GLU A 185 -21.74 -10.32 -11.88
CA GLU A 185 -21.09 -9.28 -11.05
C GLU A 185 -19.61 -9.12 -11.46
N PRO A 186 -19.17 -7.92 -11.91
CA PRO A 186 -17.80 -7.74 -12.38
C PRO A 186 -16.79 -7.87 -11.23
N PHE A 187 -15.64 -8.47 -11.54
CA PHE A 187 -14.60 -8.70 -10.56
C PHE A 187 -14.15 -7.40 -9.89
N GLY A 188 -14.12 -7.40 -8.55
CA GLY A 188 -13.68 -6.26 -7.77
C GLY A 188 -14.73 -5.16 -7.57
N LEU A 189 -15.98 -5.34 -8.00
CA LEU A 189 -17.06 -4.34 -7.77
C LEU A 189 -17.15 -3.92 -6.29
N ARG A 190 -17.09 -4.89 -5.38
CA ARG A 190 -17.12 -4.65 -3.91
C ARG A 190 -15.91 -3.89 -3.38
N SER A 191 -14.78 -3.98 -4.07
CA SER A 191 -13.55 -3.26 -3.69
C SER A 191 -13.54 -1.81 -4.17
N MET A 192 -14.48 -1.41 -5.04
CA MET A 192 -14.56 -0.05 -5.57
C MET A 192 -15.03 0.96 -4.51
N ASP A 193 -14.58 2.20 -4.70
CA ASP A 193 -15.00 3.37 -3.93
C ASP A 193 -16.39 3.83 -4.36
N GLU A 194 -17.08 4.58 -3.50
CA GLU A 194 -18.45 5.05 -3.75
C GLU A 194 -18.57 5.87 -5.02
N THR A 195 -17.61 6.75 -5.29
CA THR A 195 -17.58 7.58 -6.51
C THR A 195 -17.50 6.75 -7.78
N LYS A 196 -16.71 5.67 -7.76
CA LYS A 196 -16.60 4.74 -8.90
C LYS A 196 -17.89 3.92 -9.07
N LEU A 197 -18.53 3.51 -7.97
CA LEU A 197 -19.82 2.82 -8.02
C LEU A 197 -20.93 3.73 -8.56
N GLN A 198 -20.99 5.00 -8.15
CA GLN A 198 -21.92 5.99 -8.71
C GLN A 198 -21.68 6.18 -10.22
N SER A 199 -20.42 6.34 -10.62
CA SER A 199 -20.06 6.48 -12.04
C SER A 199 -20.47 5.25 -12.85
N TYR A 200 -20.27 4.06 -12.29
CA TYR A 200 -20.64 2.80 -12.91
C TYR A 200 -22.16 2.64 -13.03
N LEU A 201 -22.92 3.00 -12.00
CA LEU A 201 -24.38 3.00 -12.04
C LEU A 201 -24.93 3.98 -13.11
N CYS A 202 -24.32 5.15 -13.26
CA CYS A 202 -24.67 6.09 -14.33
C CYS A 202 -24.36 5.51 -15.72
N TYR A 203 -23.22 4.83 -15.88
CA TYR A 203 -22.87 4.13 -17.12
C TYR A 203 -23.91 3.05 -17.46
N LEU A 204 -24.29 2.19 -16.51
CA LEU A 204 -25.30 1.17 -16.74
C LEU A 204 -26.65 1.77 -17.19
N LYS A 205 -27.12 2.81 -16.50
CA LYS A 205 -28.36 3.53 -16.89
C LYS A 205 -28.28 4.17 -18.28
N SER A 206 -27.10 4.61 -18.69
CA SER A 206 -26.90 5.15 -20.05
C SER A 206 -26.87 4.04 -21.11
N LYS A 207 -26.32 2.88 -20.78
CA LYS A 207 -26.31 1.69 -21.64
C LYS A 207 -27.73 1.16 -21.86
N ASP A 208 -28.60 1.17 -20.83
CA ASP A 208 -30.05 0.85 -20.95
C ASP A 208 -30.76 1.75 -21.98
N LYS A 209 -30.49 3.06 -21.96
CA LYS A 209 -31.11 3.99 -22.90
C LYS A 209 -30.65 3.75 -24.33
N SER A 210 -29.42 3.27 -24.52
CA SER A 210 -28.89 2.93 -25.84
C SER A 210 -29.39 1.57 -26.33
N SER A 211 -29.63 0.60 -25.46
CA SER A 211 -30.18 -0.70 -25.83
C SER A 211 -31.68 -0.67 -26.10
N ALA A 212 -32.43 0.24 -25.47
CA ALA A 212 -33.88 0.41 -25.68
C ALA A 212 -34.27 1.18 -26.95
N VAL A 213 -33.30 1.71 -27.71
CA VAL A 213 -33.52 2.49 -28.96
C VAL A 213 -33.27 1.64 -30.22
N LEU A 214 -33.06 0.33 -30.06
CA LEU A 214 -33.01 -0.66 -31.14
C LEU A 214 -34.25 -1.55 -31.10
#